data_AF-I1BQV9-F1
#
_entry.id   AF-I1BQV9-F1
#
_cell.length_a   1.000
_cell.length_b   1.000
_cell.length_c   1.000
_cell.angle_alpha   90.00
_cell.angle_beta   90.00
_cell.angle_gamma   90.00
#
_symmetry.space_group_name_H-M   'P 1'
#
loop_
_entity.id
_entity.type
_entity.pdbx_description
1 polymer ?
#
loop_
_entity_poly.entity_id
_entity_poly.type
_entity_poly.pdbx_seq_one_letter_code
_entity_poly.pdbx_strand_id
1 'polypeptide(L)'
;MNILASGNRILSVKSSNDGIGWNEQYRERSEEFVNTIHATTTHAYSLCKFIFLCAIQDGASFDIASYINKEFFSEELLSLVNYRRGCVDVATAWKRALISQYIKRYLDCTSYIRPGLKYAQQSSGIKNL
;
A
#
# COMPACT_ATOMS: atom_id res chain seq x y z
N MET A 1 -0.61 38.04 28.37
CA MET A 1 -1.36 36.78 28.20
C MET A 1 -1.72 36.69 26.72
N ASN A 2 -0.92 35.96 25.93
CA ASN A 2 -1.19 35.74 24.50
C ASN A 2 -1.21 34.24 24.26
N ILE A 3 -2.39 33.69 23.96
CA ILE A 3 -2.59 32.32 23.50
C ILE A 3 -2.44 32.37 21.98
N LEU A 4 -1.27 31.96 21.47
CA LEU A 4 -1.12 31.66 20.05
C LEU A 4 -1.55 30.20 19.85
N ALA A 5 -2.61 30.02 19.07
CA ALA A 5 -3.08 28.72 18.62
C ALA A 5 -1.97 28.02 17.83
N SER A 6 -1.27 27.08 18.48
CA SER A 6 -0.40 26.12 17.82
C SER A 6 -1.26 25.17 17.00
N GLY A 7 -1.53 25.55 15.75
CA GLY A 7 -1.97 24.60 14.74
C GLY A 7 -0.89 23.53 14.61
N ASN A 8 -1.12 22.36 15.22
CA ASN A 8 -0.21 21.21 15.20
C ASN A 8 0.00 20.73 13.77
N ARG A 9 0.97 21.33 13.08
CA ARG A 9 1.39 20.94 11.74
C ARG A 9 2.39 19.80 11.91
N ILE A 10 1.89 18.56 11.84
CA ILE A 10 2.74 17.36 11.87
C ILE A 10 3.63 17.38 10.63
N LEU A 11 4.92 17.65 10.81
CA LEU A 11 5.95 17.51 9.78
C LEU A 11 6.39 16.04 9.74
N SER A 12 6.12 15.37 8.63
CA SER A 12 6.67 14.03 8.36
C SER A 12 8.11 14.21 7.86
N VAL A 13 9.08 13.77 8.66
CA VAL A 13 10.49 13.73 8.28
C VAL A 13 10.79 12.31 7.79
N LYS A 14 11.11 12.18 6.50
CA LYS A 14 11.69 10.95 5.95
C LYS A 14 13.21 11.07 6.04
N SER A 15 13.82 10.30 6.91
CA SER A 15 15.28 10.20 7.06
C SER A 15 15.67 8.75 7.34
N SER A 16 16.89 8.38 6.96
CA SER A 16 17.45 7.08 7.34
C SER A 16 17.68 7.03 8.85
N ASN A 17 17.70 5.82 9.42
CA ASN A 17 18.15 5.62 10.79
C ASN A 17 19.56 6.19 11.01
N ASP A 18 20.43 6.10 9.99
CA ASP A 18 21.76 6.70 10.03
C ASP A 18 21.74 8.23 10.09
N GLY A 19 20.73 8.88 9.48
CA GLY A 19 20.61 10.34 9.45
C GLY A 19 20.03 10.96 10.71
N ILE A 20 19.27 10.20 11.51
CA ILE A 20 18.74 10.64 12.82
C ILE A 20 19.62 10.13 13.98
N GLY A 21 20.47 9.12 13.72
CA GLY A 21 21.02 8.24 14.74
C GLY A 21 19.99 7.22 15.21
N TRP A 22 20.44 6.04 15.61
CA TRP A 22 19.55 5.02 16.18
C TRP A 22 18.90 5.55 17.46
N ASN A 23 17.57 5.63 17.46
CA ASN A 23 16.80 6.09 18.61
C ASN A 23 15.85 4.98 19.05
N GLU A 24 16.16 4.39 20.21
CA GLU A 24 15.42 3.26 20.79
C GLU A 24 13.93 3.57 21.00
N GLN A 25 13.56 4.83 21.22
CA GLN A 25 12.16 5.25 21.39
C GLN A 25 11.30 5.00 20.14
N TYR A 26 11.92 4.87 18.97
CA TYR A 26 11.24 4.55 17.72
C TYR A 26 11.36 3.08 17.32
N ARG A 27 12.10 2.25 18.06
CA ARG A 27 12.39 0.87 17.67
C ARG A 27 11.12 0.05 17.46
N GLU A 28 10.25 -0.03 18.47
CA GLU A 28 9.02 -0.81 18.38
C GLU A 28 8.12 -0.35 17.21
N ARG A 29 7.97 0.97 17.03
CA ARG A 29 7.17 1.54 15.94
C ARG A 29 7.79 1.27 14.57
N SER A 30 9.12 1.26 14.48
CA SER A 30 9.85 0.90 13.26
C SER A 30 9.72 -0.58 12.95
N GLU A 31 9.85 -1.46 13.94
CA GLU A 31 9.64 -2.90 13.81
C GLU A 31 8.20 -3.20 13.36
N GLU A 32 7.19 -2.57 13.98
CA GLU A 32 5.78 -2.68 13.58
C GLU A 32 5.57 -2.23 12.12
N PHE A 33 6.16 -1.10 11.73
CA PHE A 33 6.08 -0.59 10.37
C PHE A 33 6.73 -1.55 9.36
N VAL A 34 7.94 -2.02 9.63
CA VAL A 34 8.66 -2.96 8.75
C VAL A 34 7.89 -4.27 8.60
N ASN A 35 7.39 -4.83 9.70
CA ASN A 35 6.58 -6.05 9.70
C ASN A 35 5.27 -5.85 8.90
N THR A 36 4.61 -4.70 9.09
CA THR A 36 3.39 -4.35 8.35
C THR A 36 3.65 -4.25 6.84
N ILE A 37 4.72 -3.56 6.44
CA ILE A 37 5.09 -3.42 5.02
C ILE A 37 5.47 -4.78 4.44
N HIS A 38 6.24 -5.58 5.17
CA HIS A 38 6.65 -6.91 4.73
C HIS A 38 5.44 -7.81 4.50
N ALA A 39 4.54 -7.93 5.49
CA ALA A 39 3.32 -8.73 5.37
C ALA A 39 2.42 -8.24 4.21
N THR A 40 2.19 -6.93 4.13
CA THR A 40 1.38 -6.33 3.05
C THR A 40 1.99 -6.62 1.68
N THR A 41 3.32 -6.54 1.55
CA THR A 41 4.03 -6.82 0.29
C THR A 41 3.90 -8.28 -0.10
N THR A 42 4.06 -9.22 0.84
CA THR A 42 3.81 -10.65 0.60
C THR A 42 2.38 -10.91 0.12
N HIS A 43 1.40 -10.23 0.73
CA HIS A 43 0.01 -10.31 0.28
C HIS A 43 -0.23 -9.62 -1.07
N ALA A 44 0.49 -8.56 -1.42
CA ALA A 44 0.37 -7.91 -2.73
C ALA A 44 0.82 -8.86 -3.85
N TYR A 45 1.97 -9.52 -3.69
CA TYR A 45 2.42 -10.55 -4.64
C TYR A 45 1.44 -11.72 -4.75
N SER A 46 0.85 -12.14 -3.63
CA SER A 46 -0.12 -13.24 -3.61
C SER A 46 -1.45 -12.84 -4.27
N LEU A 47 -1.91 -11.60 -4.05
CA LEU A 47 -3.07 -11.03 -4.71
C LEU A 47 -2.85 -10.94 -6.23
N CYS A 48 -1.67 -10.50 -6.66
CA CYS A 48 -1.31 -10.43 -8.08
C CYS A 48 -1.43 -11.80 -8.76
N LYS A 49 -0.85 -12.85 -8.14
CA LYS A 49 -1.00 -14.24 -8.59
C LYS A 49 -2.47 -14.68 -8.62
N PHE A 50 -3.23 -14.33 -7.59
CA PHE A 50 -4.65 -14.68 -7.49
C PHE A 50 -5.49 -14.05 -8.61
N ILE A 51 -5.25 -12.76 -8.90
CA ILE A 51 -5.91 -12.04 -10.02
C ILE A 51 -5.59 -12.74 -11.34
N PHE A 52 -4.33 -13.10 -11.60
CA PHE A 52 -3.95 -13.78 -12.83
C PHE A 52 -4.60 -15.16 -12.97
N LEU A 53 -4.62 -15.95 -11.89
CA LEU A 53 -5.25 -17.27 -11.90
C LEU A 53 -6.75 -17.17 -12.17
N CYS A 54 -7.44 -16.20 -11.54
CA CYS A 54 -8.86 -15.96 -11.82
C CYS A 54 -9.08 -15.50 -13.25
N ALA A 55 -8.28 -14.56 -13.76
CA ALA A 55 -8.44 -14.02 -15.11
C ALA A 55 -8.25 -15.11 -16.20
N ILE A 56 -7.30 -16.03 -16.00
CA ILE A 56 -7.10 -17.19 -16.87
C ILE A 56 -8.30 -18.13 -16.80
N GLN A 57 -8.81 -18.42 -15.60
CA GLN A 57 -9.95 -19.30 -15.40
C GLN A 57 -11.24 -18.74 -16.01
N ASP A 58 -11.44 -17.43 -15.92
CA ASP A 58 -12.63 -16.73 -16.42
C ASP A 58 -12.59 -16.52 -17.96
N GLY A 59 -11.56 -17.04 -18.64
CA GLY A 59 -11.44 -17.01 -20.10
C GLY A 59 -11.21 -15.61 -20.68
N ALA A 60 -10.81 -14.65 -19.85
CA ALA A 60 -10.52 -13.30 -20.30
C ALA A 60 -9.23 -13.30 -21.14
N SER A 61 -9.22 -12.57 -22.25
CA SER A 61 -7.98 -12.20 -22.94
C SER A 61 -7.22 -11.20 -22.05
N PHE A 62 -6.53 -11.73 -21.04
CA PHE A 62 -5.88 -10.94 -20.02
C PHE A 62 -4.43 -10.70 -20.43
N ASP A 63 -4.13 -9.50 -20.94
CA ASP A 63 -2.77 -9.10 -21.30
C ASP A 63 -1.94 -8.79 -20.06
N ILE A 64 -1.41 -9.84 -19.43
CA ILE A 64 -0.57 -9.80 -18.22
C ILE A 64 0.54 -8.75 -18.35
N ALA A 65 1.17 -8.63 -19.53
CA ALA A 65 2.31 -7.73 -19.73
C ALA A 65 1.92 -6.26 -19.56
N SER A 66 0.69 -5.88 -19.91
CA SER A 66 0.18 -4.52 -19.69
C SER A 66 -0.02 -4.17 -18.20
N TYR A 67 -0.15 -5.17 -17.32
CA TYR A 67 -0.44 -5.00 -15.89
C TYR A 67 0.79 -5.10 -14.99
N ILE A 68 1.87 -5.77 -15.42
CA ILE A 68 3.11 -5.88 -14.63
C ILE A 68 3.90 -4.57 -14.76
N ASN A 69 3.41 -3.51 -14.13
CA ASN A 69 4.12 -2.25 -13.99
C ASN A 69 4.06 -1.74 -12.55
N LYS A 70 4.96 -0.82 -12.25
CA LYS A 70 5.13 -0.26 -10.90
C LYS A 70 3.85 0.39 -10.39
N GLU A 71 3.11 1.07 -11.25
CA GLU A 71 1.89 1.78 -10.90
C GLU A 71 0.79 0.81 -10.48
N PHE A 72 0.70 -0.35 -11.15
CA PHE A 72 -0.25 -1.39 -10.80
C PHE A 72 0.07 -2.02 -9.44
N PHE A 73 1.32 -2.44 -9.21
CA PHE A 73 1.75 -2.97 -7.91
C PHE A 73 1.57 -1.97 -6.76
N SER A 74 1.76 -0.68 -7.04
CA SER A 74 1.48 0.38 -6.06
C SER A 74 0.00 0.37 -5.66
N GLU A 75 -0.91 0.26 -6.63
CA GLU A 75 -2.35 0.22 -6.35
C GLU A 75 -2.80 -1.12 -5.71
N GLU A 76 -2.14 -2.23 -6.03
CA GLU A 76 -2.36 -3.52 -5.34
C GLU A 76 -1.99 -3.42 -3.85
N LEU A 77 -0.80 -2.90 -3.54
CA LEU A 77 -0.36 -2.69 -2.15
C LEU A 77 -1.33 -1.76 -1.42
N LEU A 78 -1.73 -0.65 -2.06
CA LEU A 78 -2.72 0.29 -1.51
C LEU A 78 -4.11 -0.33 -1.34
N SER A 79 -4.47 -1.38 -2.08
CA SER A 79 -5.74 -2.09 -1.90
C SER A 79 -5.77 -2.96 -0.64
N LEU A 80 -4.59 -3.37 -0.15
CA LEU A 80 -4.37 -4.26 0.98
C LEU A 80 -4.15 -3.54 2.31
N VAL A 81 -4.23 -2.21 2.32
CA VAL A 81 -4.12 -1.40 3.54
C VAL A 81 -5.30 -0.45 3.68
N ASN A 82 -5.66 -0.15 4.92
CA ASN A 82 -6.67 0.85 5.25
C ASN A 82 -6.00 2.23 5.31
N TYR A 83 -6.33 3.09 4.34
CA TYR A 83 -5.86 4.48 4.28
C TYR A 83 -6.91 5.40 3.65
N ARG A 84 -6.76 6.71 3.84
CA ARG A 84 -7.64 7.69 3.22
C ARG A 84 -7.28 7.85 1.74
N ARG A 85 -8.15 7.39 0.85
CA ARG A 85 -7.98 7.54 -0.61
C ARG A 85 -8.26 8.99 -1.02
N GLY A 86 -7.41 9.51 -1.91
CA GLY A 86 -7.63 10.78 -2.61
C GLY A 86 -8.20 10.58 -4.01
N CYS A 87 -8.53 11.70 -4.65
CA CYS A 87 -8.88 11.75 -6.08
C CYS A 87 -7.70 11.29 -6.93
N VAL A 88 -7.99 10.60 -8.03
CA VAL A 88 -6.98 10.04 -8.94
C VAL A 88 -7.40 10.24 -10.39
N ASP A 89 -6.44 10.12 -11.30
CA ASP A 89 -6.70 10.12 -12.73
C ASP A 89 -7.46 8.86 -13.19
N VAL A 90 -7.91 8.88 -14.44
CA VAL A 90 -8.68 7.80 -15.06
C VAL A 90 -7.90 6.49 -15.10
N ALA A 91 -6.60 6.54 -15.40
CA ALA A 91 -5.75 5.34 -15.49
C ALA A 91 -5.65 4.62 -14.14
N THR A 92 -5.50 5.37 -13.05
CA THR A 92 -5.44 4.86 -11.69
C THR A 92 -6.81 4.38 -11.21
N ALA A 93 -7.87 5.10 -11.55
CA ALA A 93 -9.25 4.68 -11.25
C ALA A 93 -9.56 3.32 -11.88
N TRP A 94 -9.14 3.10 -13.13
CA TRP A 94 -9.33 1.83 -13.81
C TRP A 94 -8.57 0.68 -13.14
N LYS A 95 -7.29 0.87 -12.76
CA LYS A 95 -6.51 -0.12 -12.00
C LYS A 95 -7.23 -0.51 -10.70
N ARG A 96 -7.72 0.49 -9.96
CA ARG A 96 -8.49 0.26 -8.72
C ARG A 96 -9.78 -0.52 -8.97
N ALA A 97 -10.49 -0.20 -10.05
CA ALA A 97 -11.72 -0.89 -10.41
C ALA A 97 -11.45 -2.36 -10.70
N LEU A 98 -10.40 -2.67 -11.47
CA LEU A 98 -9.98 -4.04 -11.74
C LEU A 98 -9.64 -4.79 -10.45
N ILE A 99 -8.76 -4.25 -9.61
CA ILE A 99 -8.36 -4.88 -8.33
C ILE A 99 -9.59 -5.12 -7.45
N SER A 100 -10.56 -4.19 -7.44
CA SER A 100 -11.76 -4.29 -6.61
C SER A 100 -12.66 -5.48 -7.00
N GLN A 101 -12.56 -5.99 -8.22
CA GLN A 101 -13.30 -7.19 -8.65
C GLN A 101 -12.82 -8.46 -7.92
N TYR A 102 -11.54 -8.52 -7.55
CA TYR A 102 -10.90 -9.71 -6.98
C TYR A 102 -10.60 -9.58 -5.49
N ILE A 103 -10.39 -8.35 -4.99
CA ILE A 103 -9.89 -8.10 -3.63
C ILE A 103 -10.77 -8.75 -2.56
N LYS A 104 -12.11 -8.69 -2.70
CA LYS A 104 -13.01 -9.27 -1.70
C LYS A 104 -12.82 -10.79 -1.60
N ARG A 105 -12.86 -11.49 -2.73
CA ARG A 105 -12.63 -12.94 -2.81
C ARG A 105 -11.28 -13.32 -2.22
N TYR A 106 -10.24 -12.55 -2.55
CA TYR A 106 -8.89 -12.78 -2.02
C TYR A 106 -8.82 -12.65 -0.48
N LEU A 107 -9.41 -11.58 0.08
CA LEU A 107 -9.45 -11.37 1.53
C LEU A 107 -10.23 -12.48 2.23
N ASP A 108 -11.35 -12.91 1.65
CA ASP A 108 -12.17 -14.01 2.17
C ASP A 108 -11.38 -15.34 2.16
N CYS A 109 -10.63 -15.64 1.10
CA CYS A 109 -9.84 -16.88 0.99
C CYS A 109 -8.60 -16.90 1.90
N THR A 110 -7.99 -15.75 2.15
CA THR A 110 -6.73 -15.66 2.92
C THR A 110 -6.95 -15.28 4.38
N SER A 111 -8.16 -14.85 4.74
CA SER A 111 -8.46 -14.22 6.04
C SER A 111 -7.55 -13.04 6.38
N TYR A 112 -6.95 -12.39 5.37
CA TYR A 112 -6.04 -11.28 5.57
C TYR A 112 -6.80 -10.05 6.09
N ILE A 113 -6.35 -9.50 7.22
CA ILE A 113 -6.92 -8.28 7.80
C ILE A 113 -6.06 -7.11 7.36
N ARG A 114 -6.69 -6.13 6.70
CA ARG A 114 -5.99 -4.95 6.20
C ARG A 114 -5.48 -4.08 7.36
N PRO A 115 -4.17 -3.85 7.50
CA PRO A 115 -3.63 -2.98 8.53
C PRO A 115 -3.90 -1.50 8.20
N GLY A 116 -3.95 -0.65 9.23
CA GLY A 116 -4.06 0.79 9.06
C GLY A 116 -2.71 1.41 8.72
N LEU A 117 -2.64 2.18 7.62
CA LEU A 117 -1.40 2.83 7.20
C LEU A 117 -1.67 4.28 6.77
N LYS A 118 -1.54 5.22 7.72
CA LYS A 118 -1.89 6.63 7.53
C LYS A 118 -1.17 7.30 6.35
N TYR A 119 0.08 6.91 6.10
CA TYR A 119 0.93 7.44 5.03
C TYR A 119 1.18 6.43 3.90
N ALA A 120 0.23 5.52 3.66
CA ALA A 120 0.38 4.44 2.69
C ALA A 120 0.86 4.88 1.30
N GLN A 121 0.41 6.04 0.81
CA GLN A 121 0.84 6.59 -0.48
C GLN A 121 2.34 6.92 -0.53
N GLN A 122 2.93 7.30 0.60
CA GLN A 122 4.36 7.58 0.71
C GLN A 122 5.20 6.30 0.80
N SER A 123 4.57 5.19 1.19
CA SER A 123 5.17 3.85 1.32
C SER A 123 4.97 3.01 0.06
N SER A 124 3.88 3.20 -0.68
CA SER A 124 3.64 2.57 -1.98
C SER A 124 4.55 3.16 -3.07
N GLY A 125 4.85 4.45 -2.95
CA GLY A 125 5.84 5.13 -3.78
C GLY A 125 7.27 4.84 -3.32
N ILE A 126 7.73 3.58 -3.40
CA ILE A 126 9.17 3.29 -3.40
C ILE A 126 9.71 3.81 -4.74
N LYS A 127 10.02 5.11 -4.80
CA LYS A 127 11.02 5.63 -5.75
C LYS A 127 12.32 5.01 -5.28
N ASN A 128 12.88 4.12 -6.10
CA ASN A 128 14.16 3.42 -5.95
C ASN A 128 15.03 3.97 -4.82
N LEU A 129 15.32 3.12 -3.82
CA LEU A 129 16.62 3.18 -3.16
C LEU A 129 17.71 2.96 -4.22
#